data_AF-A0A8H4TXG2-F1
#
_entry.id   AF-A0A8H4TXG2-F1
#
_cell.length_a   1.000
_cell.length_b   1.000
_cell.length_c   1.000
_cell.angle_alpha   90.00
_cell.angle_beta   90.00
_cell.angle_gamma   90.00
#
_symmetry.space_group_name_H-M   'P 1'
#
loop_
_entity.id
_entity.type
_entity.pdbx_description
1 polymer ?
#
loop_
_entity_poly.entity_id
_entity_poly.type
_entity_poly.pdbx_seq_one_letter_code
_entity_poly.pdbx_strand_id
1 'polypeptide(L)'
;MDVHEVQRVLTDFLQELSTLFHRVPGSAILLRYVKSSYQNDPIRSAVELFLFLFAVRYLLAPKYSTKPGIVKLSEEEIDDLVDEWTPEPLVGTPTALEEAEVEKRTVIVGPTGPKVKLSNGRSVMNLASYNFYNFTSNESLKEKAIQTLRTYGVGPCGPPGFYGTQDVHIKTEADVAAFLGTAACIIYAQAFSTISSVIPAFSKRGDIIVADKGVSYAIRKGIQISRSTVRWYEHNDMEDLERVLEKVTREQARKPLTRRFIITE
;
A
#
# COMPACT_ATOMS: atom_id res chain seq x y z
N MET A 1 -48.15 -35.59 47.42
CA MET A 1 -48.11 -36.04 46.02
C MET A 1 -47.64 -37.48 46.03
N ASP A 2 -48.51 -38.36 45.57
CA ASP A 2 -48.29 -39.80 45.58
C ASP A 2 -47.24 -40.16 44.50
N VAL A 3 -46.37 -41.15 44.75
CA VAL A 3 -45.28 -41.49 43.81
C VAL A 3 -45.82 -41.87 42.43
N HIS A 4 -47.00 -42.49 42.41
CA HIS A 4 -47.72 -42.85 41.19
C HIS A 4 -48.30 -41.64 40.43
N GLU A 5 -48.64 -40.58 41.13
CA GLU A 5 -49.16 -39.34 40.53
C GLU A 5 -48.04 -38.55 39.87
N VAL A 6 -46.86 -38.50 40.51
CA VAL A 6 -45.64 -37.92 39.92
C VAL A 6 -45.23 -38.69 38.68
N GLN A 7 -45.23 -40.03 38.72
CA GLN A 7 -44.91 -40.84 37.54
C GLN A 7 -45.87 -40.58 36.38
N ARG A 8 -47.17 -40.48 36.65
CA ARG A 8 -48.19 -40.25 35.61
C ARG A 8 -48.04 -38.87 34.96
N VAL A 9 -47.85 -37.81 35.76
CA VAL A 9 -47.58 -36.46 35.25
C VAL A 9 -46.30 -36.42 34.42
N LEU A 10 -45.26 -37.14 34.85
CA LEU A 10 -43.99 -37.19 34.13
C LEU A 10 -44.13 -37.93 32.79
N THR A 11 -44.88 -39.04 32.75
CA THR A 11 -45.15 -39.76 31.50
C THR A 11 -46.01 -38.96 30.52
N ASP A 12 -47.02 -38.25 31.03
CA ASP A 12 -47.90 -37.42 30.20
C ASP A 12 -47.11 -36.24 29.61
N PHE A 13 -46.27 -35.60 30.44
CA PHE A 13 -45.37 -34.52 30.00
C PHE A 13 -44.35 -35.01 28.95
N LEU A 14 -43.78 -36.20 29.14
CA LEU A 14 -42.84 -36.79 28.17
C LEU A 14 -43.54 -37.18 26.85
N GLN A 15 -44.80 -37.63 26.90
CA GLN A 15 -45.59 -37.89 25.70
C GLN A 15 -45.94 -36.60 24.97
N GLU A 16 -46.36 -35.54 25.67
CA GLU A 16 -46.60 -34.24 25.05
C GLU A 16 -45.34 -33.68 24.40
N LEU A 17 -44.19 -33.72 25.09
CA LEU A 17 -42.90 -33.31 24.53
C LEU A 17 -42.51 -34.12 23.29
N SER A 18 -42.72 -35.43 23.32
CA SER A 18 -42.47 -36.31 22.17
C SER A 18 -43.33 -35.92 20.97
N THR A 19 -44.63 -35.71 21.18
CA THR A 19 -45.54 -35.31 20.09
C THR A 19 -45.21 -33.93 19.53
N LEU A 20 -44.82 -32.98 20.38
CA LEU A 20 -44.36 -31.65 19.96
C LEU A 20 -43.06 -31.73 19.15
N PHE A 21 -42.10 -32.55 19.59
CA PHE A 21 -40.83 -32.74 18.90
C PHE A 21 -41.03 -33.37 17.51
N HIS A 22 -41.92 -34.35 17.39
CA HIS A 22 -42.26 -34.98 16.11
C HIS A 22 -42.96 -34.04 15.11
N ARG A 23 -43.59 -32.96 15.57
CA ARG A 23 -44.18 -31.93 14.70
C ARG A 23 -43.13 -30.99 14.07
N VAL A 24 -41.90 -30.96 14.59
CA VAL A 24 -40.82 -30.14 14.03
C VAL A 24 -40.32 -30.79 12.73
N PRO A 25 -40.34 -30.08 11.58
CA PRO A 25 -39.85 -30.62 10.32
C PRO A 25 -38.36 -30.97 10.43
N GLY A 26 -38.00 -32.22 10.11
CA GLY A 26 -36.63 -32.75 10.23
C GLY A 26 -36.33 -33.53 11.52
N SER A 27 -37.24 -33.57 12.49
CA SER A 27 -37.09 -34.30 13.76
C SER A 27 -36.84 -35.81 13.60
N ALA A 28 -37.46 -36.44 12.60
CA ALA A 28 -37.27 -37.86 12.29
C ALA A 28 -35.84 -38.19 11.81
N ILE A 29 -35.20 -37.28 11.07
CA ILE A 29 -33.82 -37.43 10.60
C ILE A 29 -32.86 -37.32 11.79
N LEU A 30 -33.10 -36.34 12.67
CA LEU A 30 -32.35 -36.13 13.91
C LEU A 30 -32.42 -37.35 14.84
N LEU A 31 -33.62 -37.91 15.07
CA LEU A 31 -33.79 -39.12 15.88
C LEU A 31 -33.09 -40.33 15.28
N ARG A 32 -33.14 -40.49 13.96
CA ARG A 32 -32.44 -41.59 13.27
C ARG A 32 -30.93 -41.43 13.36
N TYR A 33 -30.42 -40.21 13.24
CA TYR A 33 -29.00 -39.88 13.39
C TYR A 33 -28.52 -40.16 14.83
N VAL A 34 -29.23 -39.67 15.84
CA VAL A 34 -28.90 -39.89 17.26
C VAL A 34 -28.93 -41.38 17.61
N LYS A 35 -29.98 -42.10 17.18
CA LYS A 35 -30.09 -43.56 17.41
C LYS A 35 -28.99 -44.36 16.69
N SER A 36 -28.61 -43.95 15.48
CA SER A 36 -27.52 -44.58 14.70
C SER A 36 -26.12 -44.23 15.22
N SER A 37 -25.94 -43.03 15.78
CA SER A 37 -24.66 -42.55 16.33
C SER A 37 -24.35 -43.23 17.67
N TYR A 38 -25.38 -43.44 18.50
CA TYR A 38 -25.24 -44.07 19.83
C TYR A 38 -24.87 -45.57 19.78
N GLN A 39 -25.13 -46.25 18.67
CA GLN A 39 -24.91 -47.70 18.57
C GLN A 39 -23.44 -48.12 18.43
N ASN A 40 -22.53 -47.22 18.02
CA ASN A 40 -21.16 -47.64 17.64
C ASN A 40 -20.00 -46.86 18.29
N ASP A 41 -20.22 -45.71 18.95
CA ASP A 41 -19.17 -45.06 19.74
C ASP A 41 -19.75 -44.01 20.73
N PRO A 42 -19.77 -44.29 22.05
CA PRO A 42 -20.30 -43.36 23.05
C PRO A 42 -19.45 -42.10 23.20
N ILE A 43 -18.15 -42.15 22.90
CA ILE A 43 -17.22 -41.01 23.03
C ILE A 43 -17.52 -39.98 21.95
N ARG A 44 -17.76 -40.44 20.71
CA ARG A 44 -18.16 -39.56 19.59
C ARG A 44 -19.45 -38.81 19.90
N SER A 45 -20.46 -39.49 20.43
CA SER A 45 -21.73 -38.87 20.79
C SER A 45 -21.57 -37.81 21.89
N ALA A 46 -20.70 -38.06 22.87
CA ALA A 46 -20.38 -37.08 23.91
C ALA A 46 -19.65 -35.84 23.36
N VAL A 47 -18.71 -36.04 22.42
CA VAL A 47 -17.99 -34.95 21.74
C VAL A 47 -18.93 -34.12 20.86
N GLU A 48 -19.82 -34.77 20.09
CA GLU A 48 -20.82 -34.08 19.26
C GLU A 48 -21.79 -33.26 20.13
N LEU A 49 -22.25 -33.81 21.26
CA LEU A 49 -23.08 -33.08 22.22
C LEU A 49 -22.33 -31.88 22.83
N PHE A 50 -21.08 -32.07 23.22
CA PHE A 50 -20.24 -30.99 23.74
C PHE A 50 -20.05 -29.88 22.69
N LEU A 51 -19.73 -30.23 21.44
CA LEU A 51 -19.57 -29.27 20.35
C LEU A 51 -20.87 -28.53 20.06
N PHE A 52 -22.01 -29.22 20.10
CA PHE A 52 -23.32 -28.60 19.95
C PHE A 52 -23.60 -27.60 21.07
N LEU A 53 -23.42 -27.99 22.34
CA LEU A 53 -23.60 -27.11 23.48
C LEU A 53 -22.63 -25.92 23.46
N PHE A 54 -21.38 -26.15 23.03
CA PHE A 54 -20.39 -25.10 22.83
C PHE A 54 -20.82 -24.13 21.73
N ALA A 55 -21.30 -24.62 20.59
CA ALA A 55 -21.79 -23.79 19.49
C ALA A 55 -23.03 -22.97 19.91
N VAL A 56 -23.96 -23.57 20.63
CA VAL A 56 -25.14 -22.87 21.18
C VAL A 56 -24.70 -21.79 22.16
N ARG A 57 -23.79 -22.11 23.09
CA ARG A 57 -23.23 -21.12 24.03
C ARG A 57 -22.49 -20.01 23.30
N TYR A 58 -21.72 -20.32 22.26
CA TYR A 58 -20.97 -19.34 21.49
C TYR A 58 -21.89 -18.40 20.69
N LEU A 59 -22.95 -18.94 20.09
CA LEU A 59 -23.92 -18.15 19.31
C LEU A 59 -24.82 -17.29 20.20
N LEU A 60 -25.15 -17.76 21.40
CA LEU A 60 -25.95 -17.03 22.38
C LEU A 60 -25.12 -16.16 23.33
N ALA A 61 -23.78 -16.29 23.31
CA ALA A 61 -22.91 -15.44 24.08
C ALA A 61 -23.09 -13.99 23.60
N PRO A 62 -23.26 -13.02 24.52
CA PRO A 62 -23.32 -11.63 24.13
C PRO A 62 -22.04 -11.28 23.38
N LYS A 63 -22.18 -10.80 22.15
CA LYS A 63 -21.05 -10.25 21.40
C LYS A 63 -20.52 -9.07 22.20
N TYR A 64 -19.35 -9.22 22.81
CA TYR A 64 -18.65 -8.08 23.40
C TYR A 64 -18.46 -7.04 22.30
N SER A 65 -19.09 -5.87 22.48
CA SER A 65 -18.88 -4.74 21.60
C SER A 65 -17.41 -4.34 21.70
N THR A 66 -16.67 -4.46 20.60
CA THR A 66 -15.29 -3.96 20.49
C THR A 66 -15.24 -2.43 20.37
N LYS A 67 -16.38 -1.74 20.51
CA LYS A 67 -16.38 -0.28 20.59
C LYS A 67 -16.02 0.09 22.03
N PRO A 68 -14.82 0.64 22.30
CA PRO A 68 -14.56 1.26 23.60
C PRO A 68 -15.68 2.27 23.86
N GLY A 69 -16.09 2.42 25.12
CA GLY A 69 -17.19 3.31 25.49
C GLY A 69 -16.95 4.70 24.91
N ILE A 70 -17.67 5.04 23.84
CA ILE A 70 -17.64 6.38 23.26
C ILE A 70 -18.40 7.22 24.27
N VAL A 71 -17.66 7.97 25.07
CA VAL A 71 -18.21 9.00 25.94
C VAL A 71 -19.02 9.93 25.04
N LYS A 72 -20.32 10.04 25.28
CA LYS A 72 -21.16 11.00 24.58
C LYS A 72 -20.89 12.36 25.20
N LEU A 73 -20.09 13.15 24.51
CA LEU A 73 -19.77 14.52 24.90
C LEU A 73 -21.00 15.41 24.71
N SER A 74 -21.18 16.40 25.59
CA SER A 74 -22.14 17.50 25.40
C SER A 74 -21.66 18.44 24.28
N GLU A 75 -22.54 19.29 23.76
CA GLU A 75 -22.14 20.30 22.77
C GLU A 75 -21.09 21.28 23.34
N GLU A 76 -21.22 21.63 24.62
CA GLU A 76 -20.25 22.48 25.35
C GLU A 76 -18.89 21.78 25.49
N GLU A 77 -18.86 20.48 25.84
CA GLU A 77 -17.62 19.70 25.90
C GLU A 77 -16.95 19.55 24.52
N ILE A 78 -17.74 19.51 23.45
CA ILE A 78 -17.21 19.49 22.08
C ILE A 78 -16.58 20.84 21.74
N ASP A 79 -17.26 21.95 22.04
CA ASP A 79 -16.74 23.29 21.78
C ASP A 79 -15.47 23.56 22.60
N ASP A 80 -15.44 23.19 23.89
CA ASP A 80 -14.25 23.29 24.73
C ASP A 80 -13.08 22.49 24.15
N LEU A 81 -13.33 21.26 23.70
CA LEU A 81 -12.29 20.43 23.08
C LEU A 81 -11.80 20.99 21.74
N VAL A 82 -12.67 21.66 20.98
CA VAL A 82 -12.30 22.30 19.71
C VAL A 82 -11.46 23.56 19.98
N ASP A 83 -11.81 24.34 21.00
CA ASP A 83 -11.09 25.54 21.41
C ASP A 83 -9.73 25.21 22.04
N GLU A 84 -9.64 24.10 22.80
CA GLU A 84 -8.38 23.60 23.37
C GLU A 84 -7.51 22.87 22.35
N TRP A 85 -8.08 22.42 21.22
CA TRP A 85 -7.34 21.64 20.25
C TRP A 85 -6.31 22.49 19.51
N THR A 86 -5.04 22.14 19.71
CA THR A 86 -3.93 22.67 18.92
C THR A 86 -3.48 21.61 17.93
N PRO A 87 -3.51 21.89 16.60
CA PRO A 87 -3.01 20.94 15.63
C PRO A 87 -1.54 20.65 15.91
N GLU A 88 -1.18 19.36 15.92
CA GLU A 88 0.23 18.98 15.90
C GLU A 88 0.91 19.65 14.70
N PRO A 89 2.12 20.19 14.86
CA PRO A 89 2.88 20.72 13.75
C PRO A 89 2.97 19.70 12.61
N LEU A 90 2.68 20.14 11.38
CA LEU A 90 2.77 19.29 10.18
C LEU A 90 4.18 18.71 9.96
N VAL A 91 5.18 19.30 10.61
CA VAL A 91 6.58 18.90 10.56
C VAL A 91 7.07 18.76 11.98
N GLY A 92 7.70 17.62 12.30
CA GLY A 92 8.33 17.42 13.61
C GLY A 92 9.45 18.42 13.86
N THR A 93 9.88 18.53 15.12
CA THR A 93 11.05 19.36 15.44
C THR A 93 12.28 18.80 14.74
N PRO A 94 13.00 19.62 13.95
CA PRO A 94 14.17 19.16 13.23
C PRO A 94 15.22 18.65 14.23
N THR A 95 15.90 17.58 13.85
CA THR A 95 17.06 17.09 14.59
C THR A 95 18.21 18.10 14.48
N ALA A 96 19.11 18.12 15.46
CA ALA A 96 20.29 19.01 15.43
C ALA A 96 21.14 18.83 14.16
N LEU A 97 21.12 17.64 13.55
CA LEU A 97 21.78 17.38 12.27
C LEU A 97 21.07 18.11 11.11
N GLU A 98 19.74 18.01 11.03
CA GLU A 98 18.94 18.68 10.00
C GLU A 98 19.05 20.20 10.11
N GLU A 99 19.05 20.75 11.33
CA GLU A 99 19.27 22.18 11.56
C GLU A 99 20.64 22.63 11.03
N ALA A 100 21.70 21.89 11.37
CA ALA A 100 23.05 22.18 10.87
C ALA A 100 23.16 22.05 9.34
N GLU A 101 22.43 21.12 8.71
CA GLU A 101 22.35 20.99 7.25
C GLU A 101 21.59 22.14 6.59
N VAL A 102 20.51 22.61 7.22
CA VAL A 102 19.76 23.79 6.76
C VAL A 102 20.63 25.03 6.86
N GLU A 103 21.35 25.23 7.97
CA GLU A 103 22.23 26.37 8.17
C GLU A 103 23.37 26.42 7.14
N LYS A 104 23.92 25.26 6.77
CA LYS A 104 24.99 25.15 5.75
C LYS A 104 24.51 25.37 4.32
N ARG A 105 23.20 25.41 4.05
CA ARG A 105 22.69 25.61 2.67
C ARG A 105 23.01 27.01 2.18
N THR A 106 23.87 27.08 1.17
CA THR A 106 24.19 28.33 0.49
C THR A 106 23.05 28.74 -0.45
N VAL A 107 22.63 29.99 -0.36
CA VAL A 107 21.64 30.57 -1.28
C VAL A 107 22.36 31.24 -2.45
N ILE A 108 22.00 30.86 -3.68
CA ILE A 108 22.45 31.52 -4.90
C ILE A 108 21.57 32.73 -5.17
N VAL A 109 22.18 33.88 -5.47
CA VAL A 109 21.50 35.13 -5.82
C VAL A 109 21.66 35.39 -7.30
N GLY A 110 20.54 35.42 -8.03
CA GLY A 110 20.50 35.62 -9.48
C GLY A 110 20.46 34.30 -10.27
N PRO A 111 20.74 34.34 -11.59
CA PRO A 111 20.68 33.15 -12.43
C PRO A 111 21.78 32.16 -12.07
N THR A 112 21.48 30.87 -12.20
CA THR A 112 22.49 29.82 -12.10
C THR A 112 23.32 29.76 -13.38
N GLY A 113 24.61 29.48 -13.23
CA GLY A 113 25.56 29.37 -14.33
C GLY A 113 26.92 28.90 -13.84
N PRO A 114 27.96 28.88 -14.71
CA PRO A 114 29.30 28.48 -14.31
C PRO A 114 29.91 29.33 -13.19
N LYS A 115 29.60 30.64 -13.16
CA LYS A 115 29.93 31.53 -12.04
C LYS A 115 28.64 32.02 -11.41
N VAL A 116 28.52 31.86 -10.09
CA VAL A 116 27.32 32.25 -9.32
C VAL A 116 27.69 33.17 -8.17
N LYS A 117 26.77 34.07 -7.84
CA LYS A 117 26.88 34.93 -6.65
C LYS A 117 26.10 34.29 -5.50
N LEU A 118 26.73 34.19 -4.34
CA LEU A 118 26.10 33.69 -3.11
C LEU A 118 25.48 34.85 -2.32
N SER A 119 24.53 34.53 -1.42
CA SER A 119 23.89 35.50 -0.53
C SER A 119 24.88 36.25 0.36
N ASN A 120 26.01 35.64 0.71
CA ASN A 120 27.12 36.28 1.44
C ASN A 120 27.98 37.22 0.57
N GLY A 121 27.56 37.51 -0.67
CA GLY A 121 28.24 38.42 -1.59
C GLY A 121 29.41 37.80 -2.38
N ARG A 122 29.85 36.60 -2.04
CA ARG A 122 30.97 35.93 -2.73
C ARG A 122 30.54 35.43 -4.11
N SER A 123 31.43 35.57 -5.08
CA SER A 123 31.27 34.92 -6.39
C SER A 123 32.10 33.64 -6.44
N VAL A 124 31.50 32.53 -6.83
CA VAL A 124 32.13 31.20 -6.84
C VAL A 124 31.90 30.48 -8.17
N MET A 125 32.77 29.52 -8.50
CA MET A 125 32.57 28.61 -9.62
C MET A 125 31.59 27.50 -9.20
N ASN A 126 30.55 27.27 -10.00
CA ASN A 126 29.57 26.22 -9.76
C ASN A 126 29.99 24.92 -10.47
N LEU A 127 30.55 24.00 -9.70
CA LEU A 127 30.92 22.65 -10.16
C LEU A 127 29.94 21.58 -9.67
N ALA A 128 28.79 21.98 -9.10
CA ALA A 128 27.80 21.09 -8.50
C ALA A 128 26.47 21.04 -9.27
N SER A 129 26.39 21.68 -10.44
CA SER A 129 25.17 21.74 -11.26
C SER A 129 25.11 20.62 -12.30
N TYR A 130 23.90 20.13 -12.58
CA TYR A 130 23.60 19.22 -13.69
C TYR A 130 23.35 19.94 -15.03
N ASN A 131 23.64 21.24 -15.13
CA ASN A 131 23.44 22.04 -16.35
C ASN A 131 24.56 21.84 -17.37
N PHE A 132 24.77 20.60 -17.81
CA PHE A 132 25.91 20.19 -18.65
C PHE A 132 26.00 20.96 -19.98
N TYR A 133 24.85 21.25 -20.60
CA TYR A 133 24.77 21.96 -21.89
C TYR A 133 24.56 23.47 -21.76
N ASN A 134 24.55 24.00 -20.53
CA ASN A 134 24.27 25.39 -20.24
C ASN A 134 22.93 25.91 -20.81
N PHE A 135 21.92 25.05 -20.91
CA PHE A 135 20.61 25.39 -21.48
C PHE A 135 19.78 26.33 -20.59
N THR A 136 19.99 26.33 -19.28
CA THR A 136 19.30 27.23 -18.36
C THR A 136 19.50 28.73 -18.69
N SER A 137 20.65 29.09 -19.27
CA SER A 137 20.96 30.47 -19.64
C SER A 137 20.76 30.78 -21.13
N ASN A 138 20.20 29.85 -21.90
CA ASN A 138 20.00 30.03 -23.33
C ASN A 138 18.82 30.98 -23.62
N GLU A 139 19.09 32.13 -24.22
CA GLU A 139 18.07 33.16 -24.50
C GLU A 139 16.98 32.67 -25.47
N SER A 140 17.32 31.83 -26.45
CA SER A 140 16.32 31.26 -27.36
C SER A 140 15.34 30.34 -26.62
N LEU A 141 15.80 29.60 -25.61
CA LEU A 141 14.93 28.76 -24.79
C LEU A 141 14.06 29.59 -23.85
N LYS A 142 14.59 30.67 -23.28
CA LYS A 142 13.81 31.61 -22.45
C LYS A 142 12.67 32.25 -23.26
N GLU A 143 12.97 32.74 -24.46
CA GLU A 143 11.95 33.33 -25.32
C GLU A 143 10.87 32.31 -25.70
N LYS A 144 11.28 31.07 -26.02
CA LYS A 144 10.33 29.99 -26.28
C LYS A 144 9.47 29.65 -25.07
N ALA A 145 10.03 29.62 -23.87
CA ALA A 145 9.28 29.40 -22.64
C ALA A 145 8.24 30.52 -22.40
N ILE A 146 8.62 31.78 -22.61
CA ILE A 146 7.71 32.93 -22.50
C ILE A 146 6.58 32.82 -23.52
N GLN A 147 6.90 32.47 -24.77
CA GLN A 147 5.90 32.27 -25.82
C GLN A 147 4.92 31.15 -25.45
N THR A 148 5.42 29.99 -25.01
CA THR A 148 4.59 28.85 -24.57
C THR A 148 3.67 29.23 -23.42
N LEU A 149 4.17 29.96 -22.41
CA LEU A 149 3.35 30.44 -21.29
C LEU A 149 2.24 31.39 -21.74
N ARG A 150 2.50 32.27 -22.72
CA ARG A 150 1.47 33.16 -23.29
C ARG A 150 0.40 32.40 -24.06
N THR A 151 0.76 31.28 -24.70
CA THR A 151 -0.18 30.46 -25.48
C THR A 151 -1.01 29.53 -24.60
N TYR A 152 -0.40 28.85 -23.62
CA TYR A 152 -1.02 27.76 -22.87
C TYR A 152 -1.38 28.09 -21.42
N GLY A 153 -0.89 29.23 -20.90
CA GLY A 153 -0.97 29.55 -19.48
C GLY A 153 0.08 28.81 -18.64
N VAL A 154 -0.06 28.87 -17.31
CA VAL A 154 0.91 28.30 -16.36
C VAL A 154 0.77 26.78 -16.21
N GLY A 155 -0.43 26.25 -16.44
CA GLY A 155 -0.67 24.81 -16.40
C GLY A 155 -2.16 24.46 -16.54
N PRO A 156 -2.47 23.19 -16.80
CA PRO A 156 -3.83 22.73 -17.06
C PRO A 156 -4.68 22.54 -15.80
N CYS A 157 -4.09 22.61 -14.60
CA CYS A 157 -4.76 22.41 -13.31
C CYS A 157 -5.58 21.10 -13.21
N GLY A 158 -5.17 20.05 -13.92
CA GLY A 158 -5.83 18.74 -13.88
C GLY A 158 -4.86 17.60 -14.25
N PRO A 159 -5.18 16.35 -13.86
CA PRO A 159 -4.36 15.19 -14.22
C PRO A 159 -4.57 14.80 -15.69
N PRO A 160 -3.56 14.19 -16.35
CA PRO A 160 -3.66 13.77 -17.75
C PRO A 160 -4.85 12.86 -18.06
N GLY A 161 -5.25 12.02 -17.11
CA GLY A 161 -6.39 11.09 -17.26
C GLY A 161 -7.78 11.73 -17.20
N PHE A 162 -7.87 13.06 -17.06
CA PHE A 162 -9.13 13.78 -17.05
C PHE A 162 -9.12 14.93 -18.07
N TYR A 163 -8.99 16.18 -17.64
CA TYR A 163 -8.88 17.36 -18.52
C TYR A 163 -7.48 18.01 -18.49
N GLY A 164 -6.46 17.28 -18.00
CA GLY A 164 -5.10 17.80 -17.81
C GLY A 164 -4.19 17.79 -19.05
N THR A 165 -4.64 17.20 -20.15
CA THR A 165 -3.79 16.96 -21.33
C THR A 165 -3.99 18.06 -22.36
N GLN A 166 -2.89 18.74 -22.72
CA GLN A 166 -2.84 19.74 -23.80
C GLN A 166 -2.08 19.16 -25.00
N ASP A 167 -2.33 19.71 -26.19
CA ASP A 167 -1.62 19.36 -27.44
C ASP A 167 -0.10 19.44 -27.31
N VAL A 168 0.42 20.43 -26.57
CA VAL A 168 1.86 20.58 -26.29
C VAL A 168 2.44 19.38 -25.54
N HIS A 169 1.67 18.72 -24.66
CA HIS A 169 2.12 17.51 -23.96
C HIS A 169 2.28 16.35 -24.95
N ILE A 170 1.26 16.09 -25.77
CA ILE A 170 1.27 15.02 -26.77
C ILE A 170 2.38 15.24 -27.80
N LYS A 171 2.58 16.48 -28.23
CA LYS A 171 3.68 16.82 -29.13
C LYS A 171 5.05 16.57 -28.49
N THR A 172 5.22 16.96 -27.23
CA THR A 172 6.47 16.73 -26.50
C THR A 172 6.76 15.24 -26.34
N GLU A 173 5.74 14.42 -26.00
CA GLU A 173 5.86 12.97 -25.93
C GLU A 173 6.28 12.36 -27.29
N ALA A 174 5.66 12.81 -28.38
CA ALA A 174 6.02 12.37 -29.72
C ALA A 174 7.45 12.77 -30.12
N ASP A 175 7.86 14.01 -29.85
CA ASP A 175 9.20 14.52 -30.15
C ASP A 175 10.28 13.74 -29.36
N VAL A 176 10.03 13.45 -28.08
CA VAL A 176 10.93 12.65 -27.23
C VAL A 176 11.00 11.19 -27.70
N ALA A 177 9.85 10.58 -28.03
CA ALA A 177 9.80 9.21 -28.55
C ALA A 177 10.57 9.10 -29.87
N ALA A 178 10.41 10.06 -30.77
CA ALA A 178 11.13 10.13 -32.04
C ALA A 178 12.64 10.32 -31.83
N PHE A 179 13.04 11.19 -30.90
CA PHE A 179 14.45 11.42 -30.56
C PHE A 179 15.13 10.17 -29.99
N LEU A 180 14.45 9.42 -29.12
CA LEU A 180 14.99 8.19 -28.51
C LEU A 180 14.81 6.95 -29.38
N GLY A 181 14.03 7.02 -30.47
CA GLY A 181 13.71 5.87 -31.31
C GLY A 181 12.79 4.85 -30.63
N THR A 182 11.91 5.30 -29.72
CA THR A 182 10.95 4.45 -29.01
C THR A 182 9.54 4.57 -29.60
N ALA A 183 8.68 3.56 -29.36
CA ALA A 183 7.32 3.55 -29.89
C ALA A 183 6.41 4.62 -29.27
N ALA A 184 6.67 4.99 -28.01
CA ALA A 184 5.91 5.99 -27.28
C ALA A 184 6.75 6.59 -26.14
N CYS A 185 6.28 7.71 -25.59
CA CYS A 185 6.81 8.37 -24.40
C CYS A 185 5.64 8.80 -23.52
N ILE A 186 5.86 8.86 -22.20
CA ILE A 186 4.95 9.47 -21.25
C ILE A 186 5.76 10.48 -20.44
N ILE A 187 5.29 11.73 -20.36
CA ILE A 187 5.97 12.76 -19.55
C ILE A 187 5.53 12.70 -18.08
N TYR A 188 6.48 13.01 -17.21
CA TYR A 188 6.28 13.17 -15.77
C TYR A 188 6.87 14.50 -15.33
N ALA A 189 6.31 15.09 -14.26
CA ALA A 189 6.80 16.37 -13.75
C ALA A 189 8.20 16.29 -13.10
N GLN A 190 8.58 15.13 -12.56
CA GLN A 190 9.84 14.93 -11.85
C GLN A 190 10.45 13.55 -12.12
N ALA A 191 11.77 13.51 -12.30
CA ALA A 191 12.52 12.27 -12.55
C ALA A 191 12.38 11.26 -11.40
N PHE A 192 12.44 11.71 -10.15
CA PHE A 192 12.25 10.83 -8.98
C PHE A 192 10.89 10.15 -9.00
N SER A 193 9.81 10.90 -9.26
CA SER A 193 8.44 10.38 -9.38
C SER A 193 8.27 9.45 -10.57
N THR A 194 8.98 9.72 -11.67
CA THR A 194 8.99 8.85 -12.86
C THR A 194 9.49 7.47 -12.48
N ILE A 195 10.72 7.39 -11.99
CA ILE A 195 11.40 6.13 -11.68
C ILE A 195 10.66 5.37 -10.58
N SER A 196 10.29 6.06 -9.50
CA SER A 196 9.63 5.41 -8.35
C SER A 196 8.21 4.92 -8.64
N SER A 197 7.51 5.48 -9.63
CA SER A 197 6.16 5.05 -10.03
C SER A 197 6.16 3.99 -11.13
N VAL A 198 7.15 3.97 -12.01
CA VAL A 198 7.25 2.99 -13.11
C VAL A 198 7.46 1.58 -12.59
N ILE A 199 8.38 1.37 -11.62
CA ILE A 199 8.68 0.05 -11.08
C ILE A 199 7.43 -0.68 -10.53
N PRO A 200 6.63 -0.08 -9.62
CA PRO A 200 5.43 -0.71 -9.09
C PRO A 200 4.29 -0.86 -10.13
N ALA A 201 4.33 -0.14 -11.26
CA ALA A 201 3.36 -0.34 -12.34
C ALA A 201 3.55 -1.70 -13.04
N PHE A 202 4.79 -2.20 -13.10
CA PHE A 202 5.11 -3.50 -13.72
C PHE A 202 5.23 -4.64 -12.70
N SER A 203 5.85 -4.38 -11.54
CA SER A 203 6.15 -5.38 -10.52
C SER A 203 5.31 -5.18 -9.26
N LYS A 204 4.74 -6.25 -8.72
CA LYS A 204 3.89 -6.23 -7.53
C LYS A 204 4.22 -7.38 -6.57
N ARG A 205 3.54 -7.40 -5.43
CA ARG A 205 3.63 -8.50 -4.47
C ARG A 205 3.45 -9.86 -5.17
N GLY A 206 4.41 -10.75 -4.96
CA GLY A 206 4.46 -12.07 -5.58
C GLY A 206 5.52 -12.17 -6.68
N ASP A 207 5.90 -11.06 -7.31
CA ASP A 207 6.98 -11.04 -8.30
C ASP A 207 8.37 -11.01 -7.64
N ILE A 208 9.41 -11.25 -8.45
CA ILE A 208 10.80 -11.22 -8.01
C ILE A 208 11.55 -10.12 -8.76
N ILE A 209 12.29 -9.32 -8.01
CA ILE A 209 13.22 -8.31 -8.54
C ILE A 209 14.64 -8.75 -8.18
N VAL A 210 15.52 -8.79 -9.17
CA VAL A 210 16.98 -8.90 -8.98
C VAL A 210 17.58 -7.52 -9.28
N ALA A 211 18.08 -6.83 -8.27
CA ALA A 211 18.49 -5.43 -8.37
C ALA A 211 19.99 -5.23 -8.08
N ASP A 212 20.63 -4.33 -8.83
CA ASP A 212 22.00 -3.90 -8.59
C ASP A 212 22.07 -3.11 -7.27
N LYS A 213 23.10 -3.35 -6.44
CA LYS A 213 23.26 -2.59 -5.18
C LYS A 213 23.56 -1.11 -5.37
N GLY A 214 24.14 -0.71 -6.48
CA GLY A 214 24.50 0.66 -6.86
C GLY A 214 23.36 1.50 -7.42
N VAL A 215 22.15 0.95 -7.58
CA VAL A 215 21.00 1.74 -8.08
C VAL A 215 20.69 2.95 -7.18
N SER A 216 20.29 4.03 -7.84
CA SER A 216 19.94 5.31 -7.23
C SER A 216 18.80 5.19 -6.22
N TYR A 217 18.73 6.20 -5.36
CA TYR A 217 17.70 6.28 -4.32
C TYR A 217 16.27 6.23 -4.89
N ALA A 218 16.03 6.81 -6.07
CA ALA A 218 14.72 6.77 -6.73
C ALA A 218 14.31 5.33 -7.11
N ILE A 219 15.23 4.55 -7.66
CA ILE A 219 15.01 3.13 -7.99
C ILE A 219 14.74 2.33 -6.72
N ARG A 220 15.55 2.51 -5.67
CA ARG A 220 15.35 1.83 -4.37
C ARG A 220 13.96 2.10 -3.81
N LYS A 221 13.44 3.32 -3.95
CA LYS A 221 12.08 3.66 -3.54
C LYS A 221 11.01 3.00 -4.39
N GLY A 222 11.17 2.96 -5.71
CA GLY A 222 10.25 2.20 -6.57
C GLY A 222 10.22 0.70 -6.25
N ILE A 223 11.40 0.09 -6.00
CA ILE A 223 11.51 -1.30 -5.53
C ILE A 223 10.76 -1.49 -4.21
N GLN A 224 10.95 -0.60 -3.24
CA GLN A 224 10.25 -0.63 -1.95
C GLN A 224 8.73 -0.56 -2.12
N ILE A 225 8.24 0.33 -2.98
CA ILE A 225 6.80 0.51 -3.25
C ILE A 225 6.19 -0.73 -3.93
N SER A 226 6.95 -1.42 -4.79
CA SER A 226 6.48 -2.61 -5.51
C SER A 226 6.05 -3.77 -4.59
N ARG A 227 6.63 -3.85 -3.36
CA ARG A 227 6.43 -4.96 -2.42
C ARG A 227 6.78 -6.35 -3.01
N SER A 228 7.63 -6.36 -4.04
CA SER A 228 8.13 -7.58 -4.68
C SER A 228 9.17 -8.27 -3.80
N THR A 229 9.45 -9.53 -4.06
CA THR A 229 10.59 -10.21 -3.42
C THR A 229 11.88 -9.72 -4.05
N VAL A 230 12.75 -9.07 -3.28
CA VAL A 230 13.99 -8.49 -3.81
C VAL A 230 15.17 -9.44 -3.55
N ARG A 231 16.05 -9.54 -4.54
CA ARG A 231 17.39 -10.12 -4.44
C ARG A 231 18.37 -9.07 -4.94
N TRP A 232 19.51 -8.96 -4.27
CA TRP A 232 20.54 -7.99 -4.60
C TRP A 232 21.76 -8.71 -5.17
N TYR A 233 22.40 -8.09 -6.15
CA TYR A 233 23.72 -8.48 -6.64
C TYR A 233 24.71 -7.32 -6.47
N GLU A 234 26.02 -7.63 -6.40
CA GLU A 234 27.06 -6.60 -6.26
C GLU A 234 27.10 -5.66 -7.47
N HIS A 235 27.45 -4.39 -7.20
CA HIS A 235 27.37 -3.34 -8.21
C HIS A 235 28.29 -3.64 -9.39
N ASN A 236 27.71 -3.68 -10.60
CA ASN A 236 28.43 -3.94 -11.85
C ASN A 236 29.16 -5.31 -11.89
N ASP A 237 28.68 -6.30 -11.12
CA ASP A 237 29.25 -7.65 -11.08
C ASP A 237 28.33 -8.66 -11.79
N MET A 238 28.76 -9.09 -12.98
CA MET A 238 28.00 -10.05 -13.80
C MET A 238 28.07 -11.49 -13.29
N GLU A 239 29.15 -11.87 -12.61
CA GLU A 239 29.30 -13.21 -12.03
C GLU A 239 28.37 -13.36 -10.81
N ASP A 240 28.29 -12.32 -9.98
CA ASP A 240 27.37 -12.29 -8.85
C ASP A 240 25.91 -12.22 -9.31
N LEU A 241 25.61 -11.46 -10.37
CA LEU A 241 24.29 -11.46 -11.00
C LEU A 241 23.89 -12.86 -11.48
N GLU A 242 24.76 -13.56 -12.21
CA GLU A 242 24.51 -14.92 -12.67
C GLU A 242 24.24 -15.87 -11.49
N ARG A 243 25.10 -15.84 -10.47
CA ARG A 243 24.95 -16.62 -9.23
C ARG A 243 23.61 -16.38 -8.54
N VAL A 244 23.14 -15.13 -8.50
CA VAL A 244 21.83 -14.77 -7.92
C VAL A 244 20.67 -15.29 -8.79
N LEU A 245 20.78 -15.19 -10.12
CA LEU A 245 19.77 -15.67 -11.06
C LEU A 245 19.63 -17.21 -11.03
N GLU A 246 20.73 -17.93 -10.95
CA GLU A 246 20.73 -19.39 -10.78
C GLU A 246 20.02 -19.80 -9.48
N LYS A 247 20.31 -19.10 -8.39
CA LYS A 247 19.66 -19.33 -7.09
C LYS A 247 18.16 -19.08 -7.17
N VAL A 248 17.74 -17.97 -7.78
CA VAL A 248 16.31 -17.66 -8.01
C VAL A 248 15.64 -18.77 -8.84
N THR A 249 16.31 -19.26 -9.88
CA THR A 249 15.78 -20.32 -10.75
C THR A 249 15.58 -21.63 -9.98
N ARG A 250 16.56 -22.03 -9.16
CA ARG A 250 16.46 -23.20 -8.28
C ARG A 250 15.32 -23.08 -7.26
N GLU A 251 15.19 -21.92 -6.60
CA GLU A 251 14.14 -21.66 -5.60
C GLU A 251 12.72 -21.69 -6.20
N GLN A 252 12.60 -21.39 -7.49
CA GLN A 252 11.32 -21.27 -8.20
C GLN A 252 10.97 -22.47 -9.08
N ALA A 253 11.85 -23.48 -9.21
CA ALA A 253 11.69 -24.60 -10.13
C ALA A 253 10.39 -25.43 -9.91
N ARG A 254 9.86 -25.46 -8.68
CA ARG A 254 8.63 -26.18 -8.32
C ARG A 254 7.48 -25.26 -7.93
N LYS A 255 7.63 -23.95 -8.15
CA LYS A 255 6.61 -22.95 -7.83
C LYS A 255 5.87 -22.52 -9.11
N PRO A 256 4.65 -21.97 -8.99
CA PRO A 256 3.96 -21.38 -10.12
C PRO A 256 4.83 -20.34 -10.85
N LEU A 257 4.60 -20.20 -12.15
CA LEU A 257 5.32 -19.21 -12.96
C LEU A 257 5.14 -17.82 -12.34
N THR A 258 6.27 -17.20 -12.01
CA THR A 258 6.34 -15.91 -11.33
C THR A 258 7.11 -14.95 -12.22
N ARG A 259 6.63 -13.71 -12.36
CA ARG A 259 7.32 -12.70 -13.18
C ARG A 259 8.60 -12.28 -12.47
N ARG A 260 9.66 -12.11 -13.25
CA ARG A 260 11.01 -11.80 -12.75
C ARG A 260 11.54 -10.61 -13.53
N PHE A 261 12.08 -9.63 -12.81
CA PHE A 261 12.64 -8.43 -13.37
C PHE A 261 14.09 -8.29 -12.93
N ILE A 262 14.95 -7.83 -13.83
CA ILE A 262 16.29 -7.37 -13.51
C ILE A 262 16.22 -5.84 -13.53
N ILE A 263 16.72 -5.20 -12.47
CA ILE A 263 16.76 -3.75 -12.34
C ILE A 263 18.22 -3.33 -12.16
N THR A 264 18.68 -2.47 -13.06
CA THR A 264 20.02 -1.89 -13.05
C THR A 264 19.94 -0.40 -13.45
N GLU A 265 21.02 0.35 -13.26
CA GLU A 265 21.16 1.76 -13.62
C GLU A 265 22.48 2.01 -14.35
#